data_AF-A0A2G5U525-F1
#
_entry.id   AF-A0A2G5U525-F1
#
_cell.length_a   1.000
_cell.length_b   1.000
_cell.length_c   1.000
_cell.angle_alpha   90.00
_cell.angle_beta   90.00
_cell.angle_gamma   90.00
#
_symmetry.space_group_name_H-M   'P 1'
#
loop_
_entity.id
_entity.type
_entity.pdbx_description
1 polymer ?
#
loop_
_entity_poly.entity_id
_entity_poly.type
_entity_poly.pdbx_seq_one_letter_code
_entity_poly.pdbx_strand_id
1 'polypeptide(L)'
;MASQLIIYSAHVVLFVLVWLLAYTEVVPVLSYLPECAHCLVYYAPFFAVFFLGIYAAFNVIYGVATFNDCAEAKVELLREIKQAKAELKDKGIIDY
;
A
#
# COMPACT_ATOMS: atom_id res chain seq x y z
N MET A 1 11.09 -11.58 -8.41
CA MET A 1 9.91 -11.92 -7.58
C MET A 1 10.33 -12.64 -6.29
N ALA A 2 10.95 -13.83 -6.36
CA ALA A 2 11.33 -14.61 -5.16
C ALA A 2 12.32 -13.90 -4.22
N SER A 3 13.32 -13.18 -4.75
CA SER A 3 14.33 -12.49 -3.93
C SER A 3 13.75 -11.39 -3.04
N GLN A 4 12.81 -10.60 -3.55
CA GLN A 4 12.19 -9.49 -2.79
C GLN A 4 11.35 -10.03 -1.63
N LEU A 5 10.57 -11.10 -1.87
CA LEU A 5 9.77 -11.74 -0.83
C LEU A 5 10.64 -12.26 0.32
N ILE A 6 11.78 -12.88 0.02
CA ILE A 6 12.72 -13.41 1.01
C ILE A 6 13.32 -12.27 1.85
N ILE A 7 13.68 -11.16 1.21
CA ILE A 7 14.23 -10.00 1.92
C ILE A 7 13.17 -9.43 2.87
N TYR A 8 11.94 -9.18 2.41
CA TYR A 8 10.90 -8.64 3.28
C TYR A 8 10.49 -9.60 4.40
N SER A 9 10.40 -10.90 4.12
CA SER A 9 10.07 -11.88 5.16
C SER A 9 11.18 -11.96 6.22
N ALA A 10 12.45 -11.85 5.84
CA ALA A 10 13.56 -11.83 6.79
C ALA A 10 13.48 -10.63 7.75
N HIS A 11 13.16 -9.43 7.25
CA HIS A 11 12.97 -8.25 8.09
C HIS A 11 11.79 -8.42 9.06
N VAL A 12 10.67 -8.96 8.59
CA VAL A 12 9.49 -9.21 9.45
C VAL A 12 9.83 -10.22 10.54
N VAL A 13 10.51 -11.32 10.18
CA VAL A 13 10.94 -12.34 11.15
C VAL A 13 11.88 -11.75 12.20
N LEU A 14 12.84 -10.91 11.79
CA LEU A 14 13.74 -10.24 12.72
C LEU A 14 12.97 -9.34 13.70
N PHE A 15 12.00 -8.57 13.22
CA PHE A 15 11.18 -7.69 14.06
C PHE A 15 10.33 -8.48 15.06
N VAL A 16 9.74 -9.59 14.62
CA VAL A 16 8.96 -10.50 15.48
C VAL A 16 9.84 -11.16 16.53
N LEU A 17 11.07 -11.58 16.17
CA LEU A 17 12.01 -12.15 17.13
C LEU A 17 12.41 -11.16 18.22
N VAL A 18 12.68 -9.90 17.85
CA VAL A 18 12.95 -8.82 18.82
C VAL A 18 11.77 -8.61 19.76
N TRP A 19 10.54 -8.60 19.22
CA TRP A 19 9.33 -8.49 20.04
C TRP A 19 9.15 -9.68 20.98
N LEU A 20 9.37 -10.91 20.51
CA LEU A 20 9.28 -12.12 21.36
C LEU A 20 10.32 -12.12 22.48
N LEU A 21 11.55 -11.64 22.22
CA LEU A 21 12.59 -11.47 23.24
C LEU A 21 12.16 -10.48 24.32
N ALA A 22 11.48 -9.39 23.94
CA ALA A 22 10.92 -8.43 24.88
C ALA A 22 9.70 -8.99 25.64
N TYR A 23 8.85 -9.79 24.98
CA TYR A 23 7.67 -10.41 25.58
C TYR A 23 8.00 -11.50 26.60
N THR A 24 9.05 -12.28 26.34
CA THR A 24 9.48 -13.40 27.20
C THR A 24 10.37 -12.97 28.37
N GLU A 25 10.66 -11.67 28.49
CA GLU A 25 11.57 -11.09 29.50
C GLU A 25 12.96 -11.73 29.56
N VAL A 26 13.40 -12.43 28.51
CA VAL A 26 14.74 -13.02 28.41
C VAL A 26 15.82 -11.94 28.52
N VAL A 27 15.52 -10.73 28.05
CA VAL A 27 16.28 -9.51 28.31
C VAL A 27 15.38 -8.60 29.15
N PRO A 28 15.85 -8.03 30.28
CA PRO A 28 15.04 -7.17 31.16
C PRO A 28 14.83 -5.77 30.56
N VAL A 29 14.49 -5.68 29.27
CA VAL A 29 14.18 -4.43 28.56
C VAL A 29 12.97 -3.76 29.22
N LEU A 30 11.95 -4.55 29.57
CA LEU A 30 10.72 -4.07 30.16
C LEU A 30 10.94 -3.41 31.54
N SER A 31 11.94 -3.87 32.29
CA SER A 31 12.31 -3.33 33.61
C SER A 31 12.88 -1.91 33.57
N TYR A 32 13.43 -1.48 32.43
CA TYR A 32 13.89 -0.10 32.23
C TYR A 32 12.77 0.84 31.75
N LEU A 33 11.62 0.29 31.34
CA LEU A 33 10.49 1.07 30.84
C LEU A 33 9.48 1.37 31.95
N PRO A 34 8.83 2.54 31.90
CA PRO A 34 7.72 2.86 32.80
C PRO A 34 6.55 1.89 32.59
N GLU A 35 5.82 1.58 33.67
CA GLU A 35 4.69 0.63 33.68
C GLU A 35 3.65 0.91 32.59
N CYS A 36 3.40 2.17 32.26
CA CYS A 36 2.45 2.55 31.21
C CYS A 36 2.87 2.05 29.81
N ALA A 37 4.16 1.86 29.57
CA ALA A 37 4.68 1.38 28.31
C ALA A 37 4.66 -0.15 28.20
N HIS A 38 4.44 -0.87 29.31
CA HIS A 38 4.40 -2.34 29.28
C HIS A 38 3.23 -2.85 28.43
N CYS A 39 2.06 -2.24 28.60
CA CYS A 39 0.89 -2.51 27.78
C CYS A 39 1.17 -2.29 26.28
N LEU A 40 1.94 -1.25 25.93
CA LEU A 40 2.29 -0.97 24.55
C LEU A 40 3.16 -2.09 23.96
N VAL A 41 4.13 -2.62 24.71
CA VAL A 41 5.00 -3.72 24.27
C VAL A 41 4.19 -5.01 24.08
N TYR A 42 3.31 -5.36 25.04
CA TYR A 42 2.49 -6.57 24.95
C TYR A 42 1.53 -6.54 23.75
N TYR A 43 0.91 -5.39 23.48
CA TYR A 43 -0.04 -5.22 22.37
C TYR A 43 0.61 -4.62 21.11
N ALA A 44 1.95 -4.54 21.04
CA ALA A 44 2.66 -3.93 19.92
C ALA A 44 2.26 -4.49 18.53
N PRO A 45 2.06 -5.80 18.33
CA PRO A 45 1.63 -6.32 17.03
C PRO A 45 0.24 -5.81 16.61
N PHE A 46 -0.68 -5.66 17.56
CA PHE A 46 -2.01 -5.12 17.28
C PHE A 46 -1.94 -3.63 16.89
N PHE A 47 -1.16 -2.84 17.62
CA PHE A 47 -0.93 -1.43 17.26
C PHE A 47 -0.26 -1.30 15.89
N ALA A 48 0.71 -2.15 15.57
CA ALA A 48 1.37 -2.14 14.26
C ALA A 48 0.38 -2.38 13.11
N VAL A 49 -0.51 -3.37 13.23
CA VAL A 49 -1.56 -3.64 12.23
C VAL A 49 -2.55 -2.48 12.15
N PHE A 50 -2.94 -1.90 13.28
CA PHE A 50 -3.87 -0.77 13.33
C PHE A 50 -3.30 0.47 12.60
N PHE A 51 -2.05 0.85 12.89
CA PHE A 51 -1.40 1.97 12.20
C PHE A 51 -1.17 1.68 10.73
N LEU A 52 -0.81 0.44 10.36
CA LEU A 52 -0.70 0.03 8.97
C LEU A 52 -2.04 0.16 8.22
N GLY A 53 -3.14 -0.25 8.86
CA GLY A 53 -4.48 -0.11 8.31
C GLY A 53 -4.89 1.35 8.11
N ILE A 54 -4.63 2.21 9.10
CA ILE A 54 -4.85 3.66 8.99
C ILE A 54 -4.01 4.24 7.84
N TYR A 55 -2.72 3.91 7.78
CA TYR A 55 -1.83 4.37 6.72
C TYR A 55 -2.32 3.93 5.33
N ALA A 56 -2.74 2.67 5.19
CA ALA A 56 -3.31 2.15 3.95
C ALA A 56 -4.59 2.90 3.56
N ALA A 57 -5.50 3.12 4.51
CA ALA A 57 -6.75 3.86 4.27
C ALA A 57 -6.47 5.30 3.83
N PHE A 58 -5.55 6.01 4.50
CA PHE A 58 -5.14 7.36 4.09
C PHE A 58 -4.54 7.39 2.69
N ASN A 59 -3.68 6.42 2.34
CA ASN A 59 -3.12 6.35 1.00
C ASN A 59 -4.20 6.11 -0.06
N VAL A 60 -5.16 5.23 0.21
CA VAL A 60 -6.28 4.99 -0.72
C VAL A 60 -7.12 6.25 -0.88
N ILE A 61 -7.52 6.90 0.23
CA ILE A 61 -8.31 8.14 0.20
C ILE A 61 -7.54 9.23 -0.54
N TYR A 62 -6.26 9.43 -0.23
CA TYR A 62 -5.40 10.40 -0.89
C TYR A 62 -5.24 10.10 -2.39
N GLY A 63 -5.04 8.83 -2.75
CA GLY A 63 -4.91 8.38 -4.14
C GLY A 63 -6.21 8.58 -4.93
N VAL A 64 -7.38 8.36 -4.32
CA VAL A 64 -8.68 8.62 -4.94
C VAL A 64 -8.95 10.12 -5.04
N ALA A 65 -8.67 10.90 -3.98
CA ALA A 65 -8.85 12.35 -3.99
C ALA A 65 -7.92 13.06 -4.98
N THR A 66 -6.71 12.52 -5.17
CA THR A 66 -5.69 13.04 -6.09
C THR A 66 -5.69 12.28 -7.42
N PHE A 67 -6.71 11.44 -7.67
CA PHE A 67 -6.91 10.82 -8.98
C PHE A 67 -7.32 11.95 -9.92
N ASN A 68 -6.31 12.65 -10.45
CA ASN A 68 -6.45 13.78 -11.33
C ASN A 68 -7.38 13.36 -12.46
N ASP A 69 -8.50 14.08 -12.61
CA ASP A 69 -9.36 13.94 -13.78
C ASP A 69 -8.45 14.10 -15.00
N CYS A 70 -8.15 12.97 -15.65
CA CYS A 70 -7.18 12.91 -16.72
C CYS A 70 -7.83 13.50 -17.97
N ALA A 71 -8.04 14.82 -17.96
CA ALA A 71 -8.60 15.58 -19.07
C ALA A 71 -7.74 15.34 -20.32
N GLU A 72 -6.43 15.23 -20.13
CA GLU A 72 -5.47 14.88 -21.19
C GLU A 72 -5.72 13.46 -21.75
N ALA A 73 -5.84 12.43 -20.91
CA ALA A 73 -6.15 11.08 -21.41
C ALA A 73 -7.54 11.01 -22.06
N LYS A 74 -8.52 11.77 -21.56
CA LYS A 74 -9.84 11.88 -22.21
C LYS A 74 -9.72 12.52 -23.60
N VAL A 75 -8.93 13.58 -23.74
CA VAL A 75 -8.70 14.26 -25.04
C VAL A 75 -7.98 13.33 -26.01
N GLU A 76 -6.96 12.62 -25.54
CA GLU A 76 -6.20 11.67 -26.37
C GLU A 76 -7.07 10.49 -26.82
N LEU A 77 -7.86 9.90 -25.92
CA LEU A 77 -8.81 8.84 -26.26
C LEU A 77 -9.87 9.33 -27.28
N LEU A 78 -10.37 10.56 -27.14
CA LEU A 78 -11.32 11.12 -28.12
C LEU A 78 -10.68 11.36 -29.48
N ARG A 79 -9.38 11.70 -29.52
CA ARG A 79 -8.59 11.82 -30.76
C ARG A 79 -8.46 10.47 -31.44
N GLU A 80 -8.08 9.43 -30.70
CA GLU A 80 -7.97 8.06 -31.21
C GLU A 80 -9.32 7.54 -31.75
N ILE A 81 -10.43 7.79 -31.04
CA ILE A 81 -11.78 7.43 -31.51
C ILE A 81 -12.12 8.11 -32.84
N LYS A 82 -11.81 9.41 -32.98
CA LYS A 82 -12.05 10.12 -34.24
C LYS A 82 -11.22 9.55 -35.38
N GLN A 83 -9.95 9.24 -35.13
CA GLN A 83 -9.06 8.66 -36.12
C GLN A 83 -9.55 7.27 -36.56
N ALA A 84 -9.88 6.39 -35.61
CA ALA A 84 -10.41 5.06 -35.90
C ALA A 84 -11.74 5.13 -36.69
N LYS A 85 -12.63 6.08 -36.36
CA LYS A 85 -13.86 6.29 -37.14
C LYS A 85 -13.58 6.73 -38.58
N ALA A 86 -12.62 7.62 -38.79
CA ALA A 86 -12.23 8.04 -40.15
C ALA A 86 -11.67 6.86 -40.96
N GLU A 87 -10.80 6.04 -40.37
CA GLU A 87 -10.24 4.86 -41.04
C GLU A 87 -11.31 3.81 -41.37
N LEU A 88 -12.29 3.60 -40.50
CA LEU A 88 -13.41 2.69 -40.76
C LEU A 88 -14.35 3.22 -41.85
N LYS A 89 -14.52 4.54 -41.95
CA LYS A 89 -15.26 5.20 -43.04
C LYS A 89 -14.53 5.06 -44.37
N ASP A 90 -13.22 5.30 -44.40
CA ASP A 90 -12.39 5.12 -45.61
C ASP A 90 -12.40 3.67 -46.10
N LYS A 91 -12.51 2.71 -45.17
CA LYS A 91 -12.66 1.28 -45.49
C LYS A 91 -14.09 0.88 -45.88
N GLY A 92 -15.05 1.81 -45.89
CA GLY A 92 -16.44 1.56 -46.26
C GLY A 92 -17.22 0.69 -45.26
N ILE A 93 -16.74 0.59 -44.00
CA ILE A 93 -17.35 -0.26 -42.97
C ILE A 93 -18.51 0.48 -42.27
N ILE A 94 -18.45 1.81 -42.20
CA ILE A 94 -19.47 2.69 -41.59
C ILE A 94 -19.70 3.94 -42.46
N ASP A 95 -20.96 4.41 -42.51
CA ASP A 95 -21.43 5.47 -43.43
C ASP A 95 -21.91 6.77 -42.73
N TYR A 96 -21.84 6.85 -41.40
CA TYR A 96 -22.31 8.01 -40.62
C TYR A 96 -21.17 8.78 -39.93
#